data_AF-A0A537I5M2-F1
#
_entry.id   AF-A0A537I5M2-F1
#
_cell.length_a   1.000
_cell.length_b   1.000
_cell.length_c   1.000
_cell.angle_alpha   90.00
_cell.angle_beta   90.00
_cell.angle_gamma   90.00
#
_symmetry.space_group_name_H-M   'P 1'
#
loop_
_entity.id
_entity.type
_entity.pdbx_description
1 polymer ?
#
loop_
_entity_poly.entity_id
_entity_poly.type
_entity_poly.pdbx_seq_one_letter_code
_entity_poly.pdbx_strand_id
1 'polypeptide(L)'
;MTKYHISKENKDSSLYYAIKSLQLIKQLGGVSQIEYHIGNAYEEVCYAYQLRTQFDSAYKYLALAKRANDSISQRRIKSLAEFQKLTLNEQRRLQTIENEKVVYQNKIRTYFLLAGIGVLLLLAIIFYRNNRQKHKAKVKIEQAYDNLKATQQQLIQSEKMASLGELTAGIAHEIQNPLNFVNNFSEVNTELVDELQQDLKAGKIDDALAISNDIKENEQKINHHGKRADAIVKGMLQHSRSSNGVKEPTDINVLADEYLRLAFHGLRAKDKSFNATLKTDYDESIGNINIIPQDIGRVVLNLINNAFYAVDEKKKQNLNARPDDAVGRGYEPTVLVSTKKTNGKLEIRVKDNGNGIPQKVLDKIFQPFFTTKPTGQGTGLGLSLSYDIIKAHGGELKVETKEGEGSQFLIQLNI
;
A
#
# COMPACT_ATOMS: atom_id res chain seq x y z
N MET A 1 -79.37 41.67 82.56
CA MET A 1 -80.58 41.95 83.36
C MET A 1 -81.28 40.66 83.79
N THR A 2 -81.62 39.74 82.90
CA THR A 2 -82.27 38.45 83.24
C THR A 2 -81.53 37.65 84.31
N LYS A 3 -80.25 37.32 84.09
CA LYS A 3 -79.41 36.58 85.06
C LYS A 3 -79.31 37.26 86.44
N TYR A 4 -79.35 38.59 86.48
CA TYR A 4 -79.28 39.37 87.72
C TYR A 4 -80.57 39.26 88.55
N HIS A 5 -81.75 39.30 87.93
CA HIS A 5 -83.01 39.14 88.66
C HIS A 5 -83.28 37.67 89.05
N ILE A 6 -82.77 36.70 88.28
CA ILE A 6 -82.77 35.28 88.64
C ILE A 6 -81.94 35.03 89.90
N SER A 7 -80.73 35.59 90.01
CA SER A 7 -79.85 35.38 91.18
C SER A 7 -80.33 36.08 92.46
N LYS A 8 -81.27 37.03 92.34
CA LYS A 8 -81.93 37.71 93.46
C LYS A 8 -83.32 37.12 93.79
N GLU A 9 -83.70 36.00 93.17
CA GLU A 9 -85.00 35.33 93.32
C GLU A 9 -86.23 36.22 93.07
N ASN A 10 -86.06 37.30 92.31
CA ASN A 10 -87.13 38.23 91.98
C ASN A 10 -88.00 37.67 90.85
N LYS A 11 -89.01 36.89 91.24
CA LYS A 11 -89.87 36.05 90.39
C LYS A 11 -90.48 36.76 89.18
N ASP A 12 -91.01 37.97 89.35
CA ASP A 12 -91.73 38.65 88.27
C ASP A 12 -90.77 39.35 87.29
N SER A 13 -89.71 39.99 87.82
CA SER A 13 -88.69 40.66 86.99
C SER A 13 -87.83 39.67 86.22
N SER A 14 -87.48 38.52 86.82
CA SER A 14 -86.71 37.48 86.14
C SER A 14 -87.43 36.98 84.91
N LEU A 15 -88.74 36.72 85.02
CA LEU A 15 -89.54 36.23 83.91
C LEU A 15 -89.76 37.30 82.84
N TYR A 16 -90.07 38.53 83.25
CA TYR A 16 -90.27 39.64 82.31
C TYR A 16 -89.03 39.87 81.44
N TYR A 17 -87.85 39.98 82.05
CA TYR A 17 -86.62 40.20 81.30
C TYR A 17 -86.17 38.98 80.50
N ALA A 18 -86.42 37.75 80.99
CA ALA A 18 -86.14 36.53 80.22
C ALA A 18 -86.98 36.46 78.94
N ILE A 19 -88.29 36.70 79.04
CA ILE A 19 -89.19 36.69 77.89
C ILE A 19 -88.82 37.83 76.92
N LYS A 20 -88.51 39.02 77.45
CA LYS A 20 -88.10 40.17 76.64
C LYS A 20 -86.80 39.90 75.87
N SER A 21 -85.81 39.27 76.51
CA SER A 21 -84.55 38.86 75.87
C SER A 21 -84.78 37.84 74.77
N LEU A 22 -85.60 36.81 75.04
CA LEU A 22 -85.95 35.80 74.05
C LEU A 22 -86.71 36.40 72.86
N GLN A 23 -87.64 37.34 73.09
CA GLN A 23 -88.35 38.05 72.02
C GLN A 23 -87.39 38.89 71.17
N LEU A 24 -86.46 39.60 71.80
CA LEU A 24 -85.46 40.39 71.08
C LEU A 24 -84.57 39.51 70.21
N ILE A 25 -84.10 38.37 70.73
CA ILE A 25 -83.30 37.40 69.97
C ILE A 25 -84.08 36.81 68.80
N LYS A 26 -85.39 36.56 68.97
CA LYS A 26 -86.28 36.12 67.89
C LYS A 26 -86.53 37.20 66.84
N GLN A 27 -86.69 38.46 67.25
CA GLN A 27 -86.87 39.61 66.34
C GLN A 27 -85.60 39.92 65.55
N LEU A 28 -84.44 39.71 66.15
CA LEU A 28 -83.14 39.77 65.48
C LEU A 28 -82.85 38.53 64.62
N GLY A 29 -83.80 37.59 64.53
CA GLY A 29 -83.70 36.30 63.87
C GLY A 29 -83.50 36.40 62.36
N GLY A 30 -82.25 36.61 61.95
CA GLY A 30 -81.79 36.63 60.57
C GLY A 30 -80.26 36.60 60.40
N VAL A 31 -79.50 36.78 61.48
CA VAL A 31 -78.03 36.72 61.47
C VAL A 31 -77.57 35.41 62.11
N SER A 32 -76.75 34.63 61.39
CA SER A 32 -76.35 33.26 61.78
C SER A 32 -75.67 33.15 63.15
N GLN A 33 -75.10 34.25 63.66
CA GLN A 33 -74.49 34.29 65.00
C GLN A 33 -75.52 34.41 66.14
N ILE A 34 -76.77 34.78 65.86
CA ILE A 34 -77.79 35.06 66.89
C ILE A 34 -78.54 33.79 67.32
N GLU A 35 -78.53 32.73 66.51
CA GLU A 35 -79.03 31.40 66.90
C GLU A 35 -78.30 30.84 68.14
N TYR A 36 -77.01 31.15 68.32
CA TYR A 36 -76.25 30.78 69.53
C TYR A 36 -76.88 31.32 70.82
N HIS A 37 -77.49 32.50 70.74
CA HIS A 37 -78.12 33.13 71.89
C HIS A 37 -79.52 32.58 72.18
N ILE A 38 -80.15 31.87 71.23
CA ILE A 38 -81.52 31.38 71.39
C ILE A 38 -81.60 30.20 72.36
N GLY A 39 -80.62 29.28 72.32
CA GLY A 39 -80.53 28.17 73.26
C GLY A 39 -80.36 28.67 74.70
N ASN A 40 -79.40 29.56 74.91
CA ASN A 40 -79.14 30.20 76.20
C ASN A 40 -80.34 31.03 76.70
N ALA A 41 -81.04 31.74 75.80
CA ALA A 41 -82.23 32.50 76.17
C ALA A 41 -83.40 31.61 76.59
N TYR A 42 -83.56 30.43 75.96
CA TYR A 42 -84.53 29.44 76.41
C TYR A 42 -84.18 28.86 77.79
N GLU A 43 -82.90 28.64 78.10
CA GLU A 43 -82.47 28.24 79.45
C GLU A 43 -82.79 29.32 80.49
N GLU A 44 -82.50 30.58 80.19
CA GLU A 44 -82.81 31.69 81.09
C GLU A 44 -84.32 31.82 81.37
N VAL A 45 -85.18 31.62 80.37
CA VAL A 45 -86.64 31.58 80.55
C VAL A 45 -87.07 30.36 81.35
N CYS A 46 -86.45 29.20 81.13
CA CYS A 46 -86.69 27.99 81.92
C CYS A 46 -86.43 28.25 83.42
N TYR A 47 -85.26 28.80 83.76
CA TYR A 47 -84.91 29.13 85.14
C TYR A 47 -85.90 30.12 85.77
N ALA A 48 -86.34 31.13 85.02
CA ALA A 48 -87.32 32.10 85.52
C ALA A 48 -88.70 31.47 85.83
N TYR A 49 -89.15 30.48 85.06
CA TYR A 49 -90.38 29.73 85.36
C TYR A 49 -90.22 28.75 86.52
N GLN A 50 -89.05 28.15 86.69
CA GLN A 50 -88.75 27.25 87.81
C GLN A 50 -88.82 27.99 89.16
N LEU A 51 -88.29 29.23 89.23
CA LEU A 51 -88.40 30.09 90.42
C LEU A 51 -89.86 30.39 90.83
N ARG A 52 -90.81 30.31 89.89
CA ARG A 52 -92.25 30.49 90.14
C ARG A 52 -92.99 29.19 90.41
N THR A 53 -92.26 28.08 90.59
CA THR A 53 -92.82 26.72 90.76
C THR A 53 -93.75 26.31 89.60
N GLN A 54 -93.56 26.88 88.41
CA GLN A 54 -94.32 26.56 87.19
C GLN A 54 -93.55 25.56 86.33
N PHE A 55 -93.48 24.31 86.81
CA PHE A 55 -92.61 23.28 86.25
C PHE A 55 -92.96 22.89 84.81
N ASP A 56 -94.24 22.94 84.41
CA ASP A 56 -94.65 22.63 83.03
C ASP A 56 -94.04 23.60 82.01
N SER A 57 -94.06 24.90 82.35
CA SER A 57 -93.48 25.95 81.51
C SER A 57 -91.96 25.87 81.50
N ALA A 58 -91.34 25.62 82.66
CA ALA A 58 -89.89 25.41 82.75
C ALA A 58 -89.44 24.23 81.87
N TYR A 59 -90.11 23.08 81.98
CA TYR A 59 -89.79 21.89 81.18
C TYR A 59 -89.92 22.14 79.67
N LYS A 60 -90.97 22.86 79.25
CA LYS A 60 -91.14 23.26 77.84
C LYS A 60 -89.93 24.04 77.32
N TYR A 61 -89.46 25.03 78.09
CA TYR A 61 -88.34 25.87 77.68
C TYR A 61 -86.99 25.15 77.77
N LEU A 62 -86.81 24.22 78.72
CA LEU A 62 -85.66 23.32 78.76
C LEU A 62 -85.58 22.44 77.50
N ALA A 63 -86.71 21.85 77.08
CA ALA A 63 -86.77 21.04 75.87
C ALA A 63 -86.44 21.86 74.61
N LEU A 64 -86.86 23.13 74.56
CA LEU A 64 -86.53 24.05 73.47
C LEU A 64 -85.04 24.44 73.47
N ALA A 65 -84.45 24.70 74.64
CA ALA A 65 -83.01 24.98 74.78
C ALA A 65 -82.15 23.81 74.29
N LYS A 66 -82.47 22.59 74.74
CA LYS A 66 -81.75 21.37 74.35
C LYS A 66 -81.80 21.14 72.84
N ARG A 67 -82.99 21.25 72.22
CA ARG A 67 -83.16 21.13 70.76
C ARG A 67 -82.36 22.18 69.99
N ALA A 68 -82.32 23.43 70.47
CA ALA A 68 -81.57 24.50 69.83
C ALA A 68 -80.05 24.24 69.90
N ASN A 69 -79.52 23.88 71.07
CA ASN A 69 -78.10 23.60 71.27
C ASN A 69 -77.61 22.35 70.51
N ASP A 70 -78.43 21.30 70.47
CA ASP A 70 -78.13 20.08 69.70
C ASP A 70 -78.04 20.38 68.20
N SER A 71 -78.98 21.17 67.67
CA SER A 71 -79.01 21.56 66.25
C SER A 71 -77.79 22.38 65.83
N ILE A 72 -77.38 23.35 66.66
CA ILE A 72 -76.20 24.21 66.41
C ILE A 72 -74.91 23.39 66.44
N SER A 73 -74.77 22.50 67.44
CA SER A 73 -73.59 21.63 67.55
C SER A 73 -73.46 20.71 66.34
N GLN A 74 -74.56 20.13 65.87
CA GLN A 74 -74.59 19.32 64.65
C GLN A 74 -74.20 20.13 63.41
N ARG A 75 -74.69 21.37 63.24
CA ARG A 75 -74.29 22.24 62.12
C ARG A 75 -72.80 22.58 62.14
N ARG A 76 -72.23 22.85 63.31
CA ARG A 76 -70.79 23.13 63.45
C ARG A 76 -69.93 21.90 63.13
N ILE A 77 -70.30 20.73 63.66
CA ILE A 77 -69.60 19.48 63.35
C ILE A 77 -69.67 19.19 61.85
N LYS A 78 -70.85 19.37 61.24
CA LYS A 78 -71.04 19.16 59.79
C LYS A 78 -70.18 20.11 58.95
N SER A 79 -70.19 21.41 59.26
CA SER A 79 -69.38 22.40 58.52
C SER A 79 -67.87 22.18 58.66
N LEU A 80 -67.37 21.81 59.84
CA LEU A 80 -65.97 21.44 60.04
C LEU A 80 -65.59 20.18 59.25
N ALA A 81 -66.45 19.16 59.27
CA ALA A 81 -66.23 17.93 58.50
C ALA A 81 -66.24 18.19 56.98
N GLU A 82 -67.14 19.04 56.49
CA GLU A 82 -67.19 19.46 55.08
C GLU A 82 -65.93 20.24 54.69
N PHE A 83 -65.46 21.16 55.54
CA PHE A 83 -64.22 21.90 55.30
C PHE A 83 -63.00 20.98 55.26
N GLN A 84 -62.85 20.07 56.22
CA GLN A 84 -61.76 19.08 56.22
C GLN A 84 -61.79 18.20 54.97
N LYS A 85 -62.99 17.76 54.55
CA LYS A 85 -63.16 16.97 53.32
C LYS A 85 -62.76 17.76 52.07
N LEU A 86 -63.10 19.04 51.99
CA LEU A 86 -62.68 19.91 50.88
C LEU A 86 -61.15 20.05 50.84
N THR A 87 -60.50 20.30 51.98
CA THR A 87 -59.03 20.41 52.03
C THR A 87 -58.33 19.11 51.66
N LEU A 88 -58.84 17.96 52.10
CA LEU A 88 -58.29 16.64 51.75
C LEU A 88 -58.47 16.33 50.26
N ASN A 89 -59.62 16.69 49.69
CA ASN A 89 -59.88 16.52 48.27
C ASN A 89 -58.94 17.40 47.42
N GLU A 90 -58.69 18.64 47.85
CA GLU A 90 -57.77 19.53 47.14
C GLU A 90 -56.32 19.04 47.23
N GLN A 91 -55.88 18.57 48.40
CA GLN A 91 -54.56 17.93 48.54
C GLN A 91 -54.41 16.68 47.66
N ARG A 92 -55.43 15.81 47.63
CA ARG A 92 -55.42 14.65 46.73
C ARG A 92 -55.33 15.09 45.29
N ARG A 93 -56.13 16.07 44.87
CA ARG A 93 -56.14 16.60 43.50
C ARG A 93 -54.76 17.12 43.09
N LEU A 94 -54.09 17.88 43.97
CA LEU A 94 -52.73 18.38 43.72
C LEU A 94 -51.73 17.23 43.59
N GLN A 95 -51.81 16.21 44.46
CA GLN A 95 -50.99 15.00 44.32
C GLN A 95 -51.25 14.24 43.01
N THR A 96 -52.50 14.15 42.55
CA THR A 96 -52.80 13.48 41.27
C THR A 96 -52.16 14.21 40.11
N ILE A 97 -52.26 15.55 40.08
CA ILE A 97 -51.66 16.39 39.04
C ILE A 97 -50.13 16.26 39.05
N GLU A 98 -49.51 16.24 40.22
CA GLU A 98 -48.06 16.06 40.35
C GLU A 98 -47.60 14.67 39.86
N ASN A 99 -48.33 13.62 40.22
CA ASN A 99 -48.05 12.26 39.74
C ASN A 99 -48.25 12.15 38.22
N GLU A 100 -49.30 12.74 37.66
CA GLU A 100 -49.53 12.78 36.21
C GLU A 100 -48.39 13.48 35.48
N LYS A 101 -47.87 14.58 36.04
CA LYS A 101 -46.71 15.29 35.49
C LYS A 101 -45.45 14.44 35.49
N VAL A 102 -45.17 13.71 36.58
CA VAL A 102 -44.03 12.78 36.64
C VAL A 102 -44.18 11.64 35.63
N VAL A 103 -45.37 11.05 35.51
CA VAL A 103 -45.64 10.00 34.51
C VAL A 103 -45.44 10.53 33.09
N TYR A 104 -45.90 11.74 32.81
CA TYR A 104 -45.72 12.38 31.50
C TYR A 104 -44.24 12.66 31.19
N GLN A 105 -43.49 13.19 32.15
CA GLN A 105 -42.04 13.39 32.01
C GLN A 105 -41.29 12.07 31.79
N ASN A 106 -41.67 11.01 32.50
CA ASN A 106 -41.08 9.69 32.32
C ASN A 106 -41.41 9.12 30.93
N LYS A 107 -42.65 9.28 30.43
CA LYS A 107 -43.00 8.87 29.06
C LYS A 107 -42.12 9.58 28.02
N ILE A 108 -41.91 10.88 28.15
CA ILE A 108 -41.02 11.64 27.25
C ILE A 108 -39.59 11.08 27.31
N ARG A 109 -39.04 10.89 28.52
CA ARG A 109 -37.70 10.31 28.68
C ARG A 109 -37.58 8.93 28.03
N THR A 110 -38.59 8.06 28.23
CA THR A 110 -38.60 6.71 27.64
C THR A 110 -38.66 6.77 26.12
N TYR A 111 -39.48 7.64 25.53
CA TYR A 111 -39.51 7.80 24.06
C TYR A 111 -38.19 8.33 23.51
N PHE A 112 -37.53 9.27 24.22
CA PHE A 112 -36.21 9.77 23.83
C PHE A 112 -35.15 8.66 23.87
N LEU A 113 -35.15 7.83 24.91
CA LEU A 113 -34.24 6.67 25.02
C LEU A 113 -34.49 5.65 23.92
N LEU A 114 -35.75 5.30 23.64
CA LEU A 114 -36.12 4.38 22.56
C LEU A 114 -35.70 4.91 21.18
N ALA A 115 -35.91 6.21 20.93
CA ALA A 115 -35.44 6.85 19.70
C ALA A 115 -33.91 6.79 19.59
N GLY A 116 -33.18 7.06 20.68
CA GLY A 116 -31.72 6.95 20.73
C GLY A 116 -31.21 5.53 20.43
N ILE A 117 -31.86 4.51 21.00
CA ILE A 117 -31.54 3.09 20.71
C ILE A 117 -31.80 2.78 19.23
N GLY A 118 -32.91 3.25 18.66
CA GLY A 118 -33.23 3.07 17.25
C GLY A 118 -32.16 3.66 16.32
N VAL A 119 -31.66 4.86 16.62
CA VAL A 119 -30.57 5.50 15.87
C VAL A 119 -29.27 4.71 15.99
N LEU A 120 -28.91 4.25 17.20
CA LEU A 120 -27.71 3.44 17.41
C LEU A 120 -27.77 2.11 16.66
N LEU A 121 -28.93 1.44 16.63
CA LEU A 121 -29.12 0.22 15.85
C LEU A 121 -28.99 0.46 14.35
N LEU A 122 -29.56 1.56 13.83
CA LEU A 122 -29.39 1.96 12.43
C LEU A 122 -27.92 2.20 12.08
N LEU A 123 -27.19 2.94 12.92
CA LEU A 123 -25.75 3.17 12.73
C LEU A 123 -24.97 1.85 12.79
N ALA A 124 -25.27 0.96 13.74
CA ALA A 124 -24.61 -0.35 13.83
C ALA A 124 -24.83 -1.20 12.57
N ILE A 125 -26.04 -1.20 12.01
CA ILE A 125 -26.35 -1.90 10.76
C ILE A 125 -25.57 -1.30 9.57
N ILE A 126 -25.51 0.03 9.47
CA ILE A 126 -24.75 0.72 8.42
C ILE A 126 -23.26 0.40 8.53
N PHE A 127 -22.68 0.50 9.72
CA PHE A 127 -21.28 0.16 9.98
C PHE A 127 -20.98 -1.29 9.64
N TYR A 128 -21.85 -2.22 10.07
CA TYR A 128 -21.69 -3.64 9.76
C TYR A 128 -21.73 -3.91 8.25
N ARG A 129 -22.68 -3.31 7.52
CA ARG A 129 -22.76 -3.44 6.05
C ARG A 129 -21.54 -2.86 5.36
N ASN A 130 -21.11 -1.67 5.77
CA ASN A 130 -19.94 -0.99 5.20
C ASN A 130 -18.66 -1.81 5.44
N ASN A 131 -18.45 -2.30 6.67
CA ASN A 131 -17.28 -3.11 7.00
C ASN A 131 -17.25 -4.43 6.22
N ARG A 132 -18.41 -5.08 6.05
CA ARG A 132 -18.53 -6.29 5.22
C ARG A 132 -18.24 -6.01 3.74
N GLN A 133 -18.67 -4.86 3.21
CA GLN A 133 -18.34 -4.45 1.83
C GLN A 133 -16.85 -4.18 1.66
N LYS A 134 -16.23 -3.44 2.60
CA LYS A 134 -14.78 -3.22 2.62
C LYS A 134 -14.00 -4.52 2.62
N HIS A 135 -14.41 -5.49 3.44
CA HIS A 135 -13.75 -6.80 3.50
C HIS A 135 -13.85 -7.57 2.17
N LYS A 136 -15.04 -7.56 1.54
CA LYS A 136 -15.23 -8.18 0.22
C LYS A 136 -14.41 -7.48 -0.87
N ALA A 137 -14.35 -6.16 -0.86
CA ALA A 137 -13.55 -5.39 -1.81
C ALA A 137 -12.05 -5.67 -1.62
N LYS A 138 -11.58 -5.73 -0.38
CA LYS A 138 -10.18 -6.06 -0.05
C LYS A 138 -9.78 -7.43 -0.60
N VAL A 139 -10.60 -8.47 -0.34
CA VAL A 139 -10.32 -9.84 -0.86
C VAL A 139 -10.29 -9.87 -2.38
N LYS A 140 -11.22 -9.17 -3.05
CA LYS A 140 -11.21 -9.07 -4.52
C LYS A 140 -9.97 -8.37 -5.06
N ILE A 141 -9.51 -7.31 -4.39
CA ILE A 141 -8.29 -6.57 -4.78
C ILE A 141 -7.06 -7.46 -4.58
N GLU A 142 -6.95 -8.16 -3.45
CA GLU A 142 -5.84 -9.10 -3.21
C GLU A 142 -5.81 -10.20 -4.27
N GLN A 143 -6.96 -10.82 -4.59
CA GLN A 143 -7.05 -11.81 -5.66
C GLN A 143 -6.68 -11.24 -7.04
N ALA A 144 -7.16 -10.04 -7.38
CA ALA A 144 -6.82 -9.39 -8.64
C ALA A 144 -5.33 -9.05 -8.72
N TYR A 145 -4.73 -8.63 -7.61
CA TYR A 145 -3.30 -8.35 -7.50
C TYR A 145 -2.46 -9.61 -7.68
N ASP A 146 -2.81 -10.71 -7.01
CA ASP A 146 -2.10 -11.98 -7.16
C ASP A 146 -2.21 -12.53 -8.58
N ASN A 147 -3.40 -12.46 -9.19
CA ASN A 147 -3.62 -12.84 -10.58
C ASN A 147 -2.82 -11.96 -11.55
N LEU A 148 -2.78 -10.65 -11.32
CA LEU A 148 -1.98 -9.72 -12.13
C LEU A 148 -0.49 -10.07 -12.02
N LYS A 149 0.01 -10.32 -10.81
CA LYS A 149 1.41 -10.68 -10.57
C LYS A 149 1.78 -12.01 -11.24
N ALA A 150 0.94 -13.02 -11.11
CA ALA A 150 1.11 -14.31 -11.80
C ALA A 150 1.10 -14.14 -13.32
N THR A 151 0.17 -13.35 -13.86
CA THR A 151 0.05 -13.09 -15.30
C THR A 151 1.27 -12.33 -15.84
N GLN A 152 1.78 -11.34 -15.10
CA GLN A 152 3.02 -10.65 -15.45
C GLN A 152 4.22 -11.59 -15.48
N GLN A 153 4.36 -12.47 -14.48
CA GLN A 153 5.43 -13.47 -14.47
C GLN A 153 5.33 -14.42 -15.67
N GLN A 154 4.11 -14.86 -16.01
CA GLN A 154 3.85 -15.71 -17.16
C GLN A 154 4.15 -14.99 -18.49
N LEU A 155 3.82 -13.71 -18.61
CA LEU A 155 4.16 -12.87 -19.77
C LEU A 155 5.67 -12.73 -19.93
N ILE A 156 6.40 -12.40 -18.85
CA ILE A 156 7.87 -12.31 -18.86
C ILE A 156 8.47 -13.65 -19.30
N GLN A 157 7.93 -14.77 -18.81
CA GLN A 157 8.41 -16.09 -19.20
C GLN A 157 8.10 -16.41 -20.66
N SER A 158 6.92 -16.05 -21.16
CA SER A 158 6.51 -16.21 -22.56
C SER A 158 7.39 -15.38 -23.50
N GLU A 159 7.64 -14.12 -23.16
CA GLU A 159 8.52 -13.21 -23.92
C GLU A 159 9.96 -13.72 -23.93
N LYS A 160 10.47 -14.22 -22.80
CA LYS A 160 11.77 -14.90 -22.75
C LYS A 160 11.81 -16.15 -23.63
N MET A 161 10.76 -16.96 -23.63
CA MET A 161 10.69 -18.16 -24.49
C MET A 161 10.59 -17.79 -25.97
N ALA A 162 9.87 -16.73 -26.32
CA ALA A 162 9.76 -16.24 -27.69
C ALA A 162 11.11 -15.68 -28.18
N SER A 163 11.76 -14.83 -27.38
CA SER A 163 13.10 -14.30 -27.66
C SER A 163 14.14 -15.42 -27.76
N LEU A 164 14.10 -16.38 -26.83
CA LEU A 164 14.95 -17.57 -26.90
C LEU A 164 14.66 -18.39 -28.14
N GLY A 165 13.39 -18.54 -28.56
CA GLY A 165 12.99 -19.28 -29.75
C GLY A 165 13.51 -18.66 -31.05
N GLU A 166 13.39 -17.34 -31.20
CA GLU A 166 13.92 -16.58 -32.34
C GLU A 166 15.45 -16.68 -32.40
N LEU A 167 16.13 -16.50 -31.26
CA LEU A 167 17.57 -16.68 -31.15
C LEU A 167 17.98 -18.14 -31.41
N THR A 168 17.25 -19.12 -30.91
CA THR A 168 17.58 -20.55 -31.05
C THR A 168 17.51 -21.00 -32.50
N ALA A 169 16.52 -20.52 -33.27
CA ALA A 169 16.44 -20.80 -34.70
C ALA A 169 17.62 -20.20 -35.47
N GLY A 170 18.00 -18.95 -35.16
CA GLY A 170 19.19 -18.31 -35.72
C GLY A 170 20.49 -19.02 -35.34
N ILE A 171 20.64 -19.40 -34.06
CA ILE A 171 21.80 -20.13 -33.54
C ILE A 171 21.91 -21.50 -34.19
N ALA A 172 20.81 -22.24 -34.32
CA ALA A 172 20.82 -23.56 -34.94
C ALA A 172 21.33 -23.47 -36.38
N HIS A 173 20.82 -22.51 -37.15
CA HIS A 173 21.28 -22.25 -38.52
C HIS A 173 22.76 -21.83 -38.54
N GLU A 174 23.20 -21.00 -37.61
CA GLU A 174 24.58 -20.55 -37.52
C GLU A 174 25.58 -21.60 -37.01
N ILE A 175 25.13 -22.59 -36.24
CA ILE A 175 25.91 -23.78 -35.85
C ILE A 175 25.95 -24.79 -37.00
N GLN A 176 24.84 -24.96 -37.73
CA GLN A 176 24.80 -25.85 -38.90
C GLN A 176 25.80 -25.42 -39.96
N ASN A 177 25.97 -24.11 -40.19
CA ASN A 177 26.92 -23.60 -41.17
C ASN A 177 28.36 -24.12 -40.99
N PRO A 178 29.06 -23.92 -39.84
CA PRO A 178 30.38 -24.49 -39.62
C PRO A 178 30.39 -26.03 -39.59
N LEU A 179 29.33 -26.68 -39.09
CA LEU A 179 29.26 -28.15 -39.11
C LEU A 179 29.22 -28.71 -40.54
N ASN A 180 28.51 -28.06 -41.46
CA ASN A 180 28.49 -28.45 -42.87
C ASN A 180 29.88 -28.35 -43.49
N PHE A 181 30.64 -27.29 -43.19
CA PHE A 181 32.03 -27.18 -43.64
C PHE A 181 32.92 -28.27 -43.04
N VAL A 182 32.77 -28.58 -41.75
CA VAL A 182 33.52 -29.67 -41.10
C VAL A 182 33.25 -31.00 -41.79
N ASN A 183 31.99 -31.33 -42.05
CA ASN A 183 31.61 -32.58 -42.71
C ASN A 183 32.15 -32.64 -44.16
N ASN A 184 31.91 -31.60 -44.96
CA ASN A 184 32.32 -31.57 -46.37
C ASN A 184 33.84 -31.72 -46.54
N PHE A 185 34.64 -30.97 -45.77
CA PHE A 185 36.10 -31.08 -45.86
C PHE A 185 36.62 -32.41 -45.32
N SER A 186 35.95 -33.01 -44.34
CA SER A 186 36.31 -34.34 -43.84
C SER A 186 36.03 -35.43 -44.88
N GLU A 187 34.91 -35.33 -45.60
CA GLU A 187 34.54 -36.24 -46.69
C GLU A 187 35.52 -36.13 -47.87
N VAL A 188 35.80 -34.90 -48.32
CA VAL A 188 36.80 -34.63 -49.37
C VAL A 188 38.18 -35.14 -48.97
N ASN A 189 38.59 -34.98 -47.70
CA ASN A 189 39.86 -35.52 -47.23
C ASN A 189 39.92 -37.05 -47.32
N THR A 190 38.80 -37.75 -47.17
CA THR A 190 38.76 -39.21 -47.31
C THR A 190 39.06 -39.60 -48.77
N GLU A 191 38.43 -38.92 -49.73
CA GLU A 191 38.69 -39.13 -51.17
C GLU A 191 40.13 -38.79 -51.56
N LEU A 192 40.66 -37.65 -51.08
CA LEU A 192 42.03 -37.23 -51.33
C LEU A 192 43.05 -38.20 -50.73
N VAL A 193 42.76 -38.81 -49.57
CA VAL A 193 43.65 -39.82 -48.98
C VAL A 193 43.71 -41.07 -49.86
N ASP A 194 42.58 -41.50 -50.43
CA ASP A 194 42.54 -42.64 -51.36
C ASP A 194 43.32 -42.35 -52.65
N GLU A 195 43.15 -41.16 -53.22
CA GLU A 195 43.90 -40.70 -54.41
C GLU A 195 45.40 -40.59 -54.13
N LEU A 196 45.77 -40.01 -52.98
CA LEU A 196 47.17 -39.94 -52.53
C LEU A 196 47.80 -41.33 -52.42
N GLN A 197 47.09 -42.32 -51.86
CA GLN A 197 47.60 -43.69 -51.79
C GLN A 197 47.77 -44.32 -53.17
N GLN A 198 46.89 -44.01 -54.12
CA GLN A 198 46.97 -44.50 -55.49
C GLN A 198 48.19 -43.92 -56.23
N ASP A 199 48.41 -42.61 -56.12
CA ASP A 199 49.54 -41.93 -56.77
C ASP A 199 50.90 -42.33 -56.17
N LEU A 200 50.96 -42.55 -54.85
CA LEU A 200 52.14 -43.13 -54.20
C LEU A 200 52.46 -44.54 -54.74
N LYS A 201 51.44 -45.40 -54.92
CA LYS A 201 51.61 -46.74 -55.52
C LYS A 201 52.04 -46.69 -56.99
N ALA A 202 51.62 -45.65 -57.72
CA ALA A 202 52.00 -45.41 -59.10
C ALA A 202 53.38 -44.74 -59.27
N GLY A 203 54.06 -44.36 -58.18
CA GLY A 203 55.35 -43.68 -58.19
C GLY A 203 55.28 -42.19 -58.54
N LYS A 204 54.08 -41.59 -58.54
CA LYS A 204 53.85 -40.17 -58.80
C LYS A 204 54.00 -39.35 -57.51
N ILE A 205 55.23 -39.18 -57.07
CA ILE A 205 55.53 -38.57 -55.77
C ILE A 205 55.13 -37.08 -55.73
N ASP A 206 55.30 -36.34 -56.82
CA ASP A 206 54.98 -34.90 -56.87
C ASP A 206 53.46 -34.65 -56.78
N ASP A 207 52.65 -35.48 -57.45
CA ASP A 207 51.18 -35.41 -57.39
C ASP A 207 50.67 -35.77 -55.98
N ALA A 208 51.22 -36.82 -55.37
CA ALA A 208 50.91 -37.20 -53.99
C ALA A 208 51.29 -36.11 -52.97
N LEU A 209 52.39 -35.38 -53.20
CA LEU A 209 52.79 -34.23 -52.37
C LEU A 209 51.81 -33.06 -52.50
N ALA A 210 51.29 -32.81 -53.71
CA ALA A 210 50.25 -31.79 -53.92
C ALA A 210 48.97 -32.14 -53.15
N ILE A 211 48.47 -33.37 -53.29
CA ILE A 211 47.28 -33.85 -52.57
C ILE A 211 47.49 -33.79 -51.05
N SER A 212 48.68 -34.13 -50.55
CA SER A 212 49.01 -34.01 -49.13
C SER A 212 48.91 -32.57 -48.61
N ASN A 213 49.23 -31.57 -49.44
CA ASN A 213 49.08 -30.17 -49.08
C ASN A 213 47.61 -29.74 -49.07
N ASP A 214 46.81 -30.23 -50.01
CA ASP A 214 45.37 -29.96 -50.06
C ASP A 214 44.65 -30.53 -48.82
N ILE A 215 44.98 -31.76 -48.42
CA ILE A 215 44.48 -32.37 -47.17
C ILE A 215 44.82 -31.50 -45.96
N LYS A 216 46.05 -30.98 -45.91
CA LYS A 216 46.51 -30.10 -44.83
C LYS A 216 45.73 -28.77 -44.81
N GLU A 217 45.43 -28.20 -45.97
CA GLU A 217 44.61 -26.98 -46.07
C GLU A 217 43.17 -27.25 -45.59
N ASN A 218 42.58 -28.37 -46.02
CA ASN A 218 41.25 -28.79 -45.57
C ASN A 218 41.19 -29.01 -44.05
N GLU A 219 42.20 -29.65 -43.45
CA GLU A 219 42.32 -29.80 -41.99
C GLU A 219 42.35 -28.44 -41.26
N GLN A 220 43.04 -27.45 -41.82
CA GLN A 220 43.03 -26.09 -41.26
C GLN A 220 41.62 -25.46 -41.32
N LYS A 221 40.88 -25.68 -42.42
CA LYS A 221 39.49 -25.21 -42.57
C LYS A 221 38.55 -25.94 -41.58
N ILE A 222 38.68 -27.26 -41.42
CA ILE A 222 37.92 -28.04 -40.43
C ILE A 222 38.11 -27.48 -39.03
N ASN A 223 39.37 -27.29 -38.60
CA ASN A 223 39.68 -26.74 -37.28
C ASN A 223 39.13 -25.32 -37.10
N HIS A 224 39.23 -24.48 -38.13
CA HIS A 224 38.69 -23.13 -38.15
C HIS A 224 37.16 -23.13 -37.93
N HIS A 225 36.42 -23.92 -38.70
CA HIS A 225 34.97 -24.02 -38.57
C HIS A 225 34.54 -24.70 -37.25
N GLY A 226 35.25 -25.72 -36.78
CA GLY A 226 35.00 -26.34 -35.48
C GLY A 226 35.13 -25.36 -34.31
N LYS A 227 36.18 -24.52 -34.31
CA LYS A 227 36.33 -23.44 -33.32
C LYS A 227 35.21 -22.40 -33.41
N ARG A 228 34.67 -22.12 -34.61
CA ARG A 228 33.47 -21.27 -34.77
C ARG A 228 32.29 -21.83 -34.01
N ALA A 229 31.99 -23.10 -34.22
CA ALA A 229 30.85 -23.77 -33.60
C ALA A 229 30.96 -23.71 -32.07
N ASP A 230 32.15 -24.01 -31.52
CA ASP A 230 32.42 -23.90 -30.08
C ASP A 230 32.21 -22.46 -29.55
N ALA A 231 32.68 -21.45 -30.29
CA ALA A 231 32.48 -20.05 -29.94
C ALA A 231 30.98 -19.67 -29.92
N ILE A 232 30.20 -20.10 -30.91
CA ILE A 232 28.75 -19.84 -30.97
C ILE A 232 28.05 -20.48 -29.75
N VAL A 233 28.35 -21.74 -29.43
CA VAL A 233 27.77 -22.44 -28.27
C VAL A 233 28.14 -21.75 -26.94
N LYS A 234 29.40 -21.34 -26.77
CA LYS A 234 29.83 -20.59 -25.58
C LYS A 234 29.11 -19.25 -25.46
N GLY A 235 28.93 -18.53 -26.58
CA GLY A 235 28.17 -17.28 -26.61
C GLY A 235 26.70 -17.48 -26.25
N MET A 236 26.06 -18.55 -26.75
CA MET A 236 24.69 -18.93 -26.37
C MET A 236 24.57 -19.22 -24.87
N LEU A 237 25.49 -20.02 -24.30
CA LEU A 237 25.49 -20.33 -22.87
C LEU A 237 25.68 -19.10 -22.01
N GLN A 238 26.48 -18.12 -22.46
CA GLN A 238 26.56 -16.82 -21.80
C GLN A 238 25.20 -16.13 -21.84
N HIS A 239 24.56 -16.01 -23.01
CA HIS A 239 23.24 -15.37 -23.14
C HIS A 239 22.15 -16.05 -22.27
N SER A 240 22.21 -17.37 -22.08
CA SER A 240 21.26 -18.14 -21.26
C SER A 240 21.46 -18.04 -19.74
N ARG A 241 22.58 -17.49 -19.25
CA ARG A 241 22.80 -17.38 -17.79
C ARG A 241 21.83 -16.37 -17.18
N SER A 242 20.99 -16.87 -16.27
CA SER A 242 20.02 -16.09 -15.49
C SER A 242 20.75 -15.02 -14.67
N SER A 243 20.41 -13.76 -14.88
CA SER A 243 20.58 -12.71 -13.87
C SER A 243 19.41 -12.82 -12.89
N ASN A 244 19.68 -12.61 -11.60
CA ASN A 244 18.64 -12.67 -10.56
C ASN A 244 17.60 -11.55 -10.74
N GLY A 245 17.84 -10.57 -11.62
CA GLY A 245 16.92 -9.48 -11.92
C GLY A 245 16.75 -8.46 -10.79
N VAL A 246 17.43 -8.66 -9.66
CA VAL A 246 17.33 -7.81 -8.48
C VAL A 246 18.26 -6.62 -8.64
N LYS A 247 17.70 -5.41 -8.57
CA LYS A 247 18.47 -4.17 -8.49
C LYS A 247 19.01 -4.00 -7.07
N GLU A 248 20.29 -3.72 -6.96
CA GLU A 248 20.99 -3.54 -5.68
C GLU A 248 21.78 -2.22 -5.71
N PRO A 249 21.87 -1.49 -4.57
CA PRO A 249 22.71 -0.30 -4.46
C PRO A 249 24.18 -0.68 -4.67
N THR A 250 24.73 -0.30 -5.82
CA THR A 250 26.06 -0.74 -6.27
C THR A 250 26.95 0.46 -6.55
N ASP A 251 28.20 0.40 -6.10
CA ASP A 251 29.24 1.35 -6.49
C ASP A 251 29.76 0.98 -7.88
N ILE A 252 29.50 1.84 -8.86
CA ILE A 252 29.88 1.59 -10.25
C ILE A 252 31.39 1.68 -10.48
N ASN A 253 32.10 2.49 -9.69
CA ASN A 253 33.54 2.68 -9.85
C ASN A 253 34.27 1.42 -9.42
N VAL A 254 33.87 0.85 -8.28
CA VAL A 254 34.38 -0.44 -7.78
C VAL A 254 34.06 -1.55 -8.77
N LEU A 255 32.82 -1.62 -9.26
CA LEU A 255 32.41 -2.61 -10.26
C LEU A 255 33.26 -2.52 -11.53
N ALA A 256 33.45 -1.31 -12.08
CA ALA A 256 34.20 -1.10 -13.30
C ALA A 256 35.69 -1.46 -13.15
N ASP A 257 36.31 -1.10 -12.03
CA ASP A 257 37.72 -1.45 -11.73
C ASP A 257 37.90 -2.97 -11.55
N GLU A 258 36.97 -3.62 -10.85
CA GLU A 258 37.00 -5.09 -10.65
C GLU A 258 36.97 -5.81 -12.01
N TYR A 259 36.01 -5.46 -12.88
CA TYR A 259 35.90 -6.10 -14.19
C TYR A 259 37.05 -5.74 -15.14
N LEU A 260 37.64 -4.54 -15.02
CA LEU A 260 38.85 -4.16 -15.75
C LEU A 260 40.03 -5.05 -15.38
N ARG A 261 40.27 -5.23 -14.08
CA ARG A 261 41.32 -6.11 -13.57
C ARG A 261 41.04 -7.56 -13.95
N LEU A 262 39.81 -8.02 -13.83
CA LEU A 262 39.41 -9.39 -14.18
C LEU A 262 39.70 -9.69 -15.65
N ALA A 263 39.30 -8.79 -16.56
CA ALA A 263 39.58 -8.92 -17.99
C ALA A 263 41.09 -8.98 -18.28
N PHE A 264 41.87 -8.10 -17.64
CA PHE A 264 43.31 -8.01 -17.85
C PHE A 264 44.03 -9.30 -17.43
N HIS A 265 43.73 -9.81 -16.23
CA HIS A 265 44.30 -11.06 -15.74
C HIS A 265 43.82 -12.26 -16.56
N GLY A 266 42.55 -12.25 -16.97
CA GLY A 266 41.98 -13.29 -17.84
C GLY A 266 42.69 -13.40 -19.19
N LEU A 267 43.05 -12.27 -19.80
CA LEU A 267 43.83 -12.27 -21.04
C LEU A 267 45.28 -12.71 -20.82
N ARG A 268 45.94 -12.20 -19.77
CA ARG A 268 47.33 -12.59 -19.43
C ARG A 268 47.49 -14.07 -19.07
N ALA A 269 46.45 -14.69 -18.51
CA ALA A 269 46.44 -16.12 -18.23
C ALA A 269 46.45 -16.97 -19.52
N LYS A 270 45.83 -16.46 -20.59
CA LYS A 270 45.82 -17.10 -21.91
C LYS A 270 47.09 -16.79 -22.71
N ASP A 271 47.54 -15.53 -22.66
CA ASP A 271 48.72 -15.05 -23.35
C ASP A 271 49.61 -14.26 -22.40
N LYS A 272 50.70 -14.89 -21.94
CA LYS A 272 51.64 -14.27 -20.99
C LYS A 272 52.37 -13.05 -21.57
N SER A 273 52.40 -12.90 -22.89
CA SER A 273 53.05 -11.79 -23.59
C SER A 273 52.16 -10.55 -23.70
N PHE A 274 50.86 -10.71 -23.46
CA PHE A 274 49.91 -9.60 -23.47
C PHE A 274 50.24 -8.60 -22.36
N ASN A 275 50.35 -7.33 -22.74
CA ASN A 275 50.48 -6.22 -21.81
C ASN A 275 49.84 -4.97 -22.40
N ALA A 276 49.07 -4.26 -21.57
CA ALA A 276 48.39 -3.02 -21.93
C ALA A 276 48.35 -2.08 -20.72
N THR A 277 48.49 -0.79 -20.99
CA THR A 277 48.43 0.26 -19.99
C THR A 277 46.97 0.54 -19.66
N LEU A 278 46.64 0.39 -18.38
CA LEU A 278 45.30 0.59 -17.85
C LEU A 278 45.23 2.01 -17.28
N LYS A 279 44.32 2.81 -17.83
CA LYS A 279 44.00 4.14 -17.30
C LYS A 279 42.58 4.12 -16.74
N THR A 280 42.39 4.79 -15.62
CA THR A 280 41.07 4.94 -14.99
C THR A 280 40.81 6.40 -14.67
N ASP A 281 39.57 6.83 -14.83
CA ASP A 281 39.10 8.19 -14.49
C ASP A 281 37.69 8.08 -13.92
N TYR A 282 37.59 7.94 -12.60
CA TYR A 282 36.34 7.65 -11.91
C TYR A 282 35.82 8.87 -11.16
N ASP A 283 34.55 9.19 -11.38
CA ASP A 283 33.86 10.26 -10.68
C ASP A 283 33.35 9.74 -9.33
N GLU A 284 34.00 10.14 -8.25
CA GLU A 284 33.63 9.74 -6.87
C GLU A 284 32.27 10.30 -6.42
N SER A 285 31.72 11.31 -7.12
CA SER A 285 30.43 11.91 -6.77
C SER A 285 29.20 11.08 -7.18
N ILE A 286 29.40 9.96 -7.88
CA ILE A 286 28.32 9.08 -8.33
C ILE A 286 27.63 8.39 -7.15
N GLY A 287 28.41 7.87 -6.20
CA GLY A 287 27.92 7.05 -5.09
C GLY A 287 27.29 5.72 -5.54
N ASN A 288 26.39 5.17 -4.71
CA ASN A 288 25.69 3.92 -5.04
C ASN A 288 24.48 4.18 -5.93
N ILE A 289 24.34 3.36 -6.97
CA ILE A 289 23.22 3.39 -7.91
C ILE A 289 22.47 2.06 -7.91
N ASN A 290 21.14 2.11 -8.10
CA ASN A 290 20.31 0.91 -8.14
C ASN A 290 20.33 0.26 -9.52
N ILE A 291 21.25 -0.70 -9.69
CA ILE A 291 21.44 -1.47 -10.93
C ILE A 291 21.47 -2.96 -10.64
N ILE A 292 21.43 -3.80 -11.67
CA ILE A 292 21.69 -5.23 -11.53
C ILE A 292 23.21 -5.44 -11.75
N PRO A 293 24.02 -5.68 -10.69
CA PRO A 293 25.49 -5.67 -10.80
C PRO A 293 26.01 -6.68 -11.82
N GLN A 294 25.37 -7.86 -11.87
CA GLN A 294 25.73 -8.94 -12.78
C GLN A 294 25.54 -8.55 -14.24
N ASP A 295 24.47 -7.84 -14.56
CA ASP A 295 24.16 -7.43 -15.93
C ASP A 295 25.12 -6.35 -16.40
N ILE A 296 25.27 -5.28 -15.60
CA ILE A 296 26.22 -4.20 -15.92
C ILE A 296 27.66 -4.71 -15.96
N GLY A 297 28.03 -5.58 -15.03
CA GLY A 297 29.33 -6.24 -15.00
C GLY A 297 29.64 -7.01 -16.27
N ARG A 298 28.66 -7.75 -16.81
CA ARG A 298 28.80 -8.46 -18.10
C ARG A 298 28.99 -7.51 -19.27
N VAL A 299 28.27 -6.39 -19.30
CA VAL A 299 28.44 -5.35 -20.33
C VAL A 299 29.87 -4.79 -20.27
N VAL A 300 30.28 -4.32 -19.10
CA VAL A 300 31.60 -3.72 -18.88
C VAL A 300 32.71 -4.71 -19.26
N LEU A 301 32.61 -5.96 -18.79
CA LEU A 301 33.56 -7.02 -19.13
C LEU A 301 33.65 -7.27 -20.64
N ASN A 302 32.51 -7.31 -21.35
CA ASN A 302 32.48 -7.52 -22.79
C ASN A 302 33.16 -6.38 -23.55
N LEU A 303 32.87 -5.13 -23.18
CA LEU A 303 33.48 -3.95 -23.80
C LEU A 303 35.00 -3.91 -23.55
N ILE A 304 35.44 -4.20 -22.33
CA ILE A 304 36.86 -4.22 -21.98
C ILE A 304 37.61 -5.34 -22.72
N ASN A 305 37.01 -6.54 -22.83
CA ASN A 305 37.61 -7.63 -23.61
C ASN A 305 37.72 -7.28 -25.10
N ASN A 306 36.76 -6.53 -25.65
CA ASN A 306 36.84 -6.03 -27.02
C ASN A 306 37.94 -4.98 -27.18
N ALA A 307 38.07 -4.06 -26.22
CA ALA A 307 39.15 -3.07 -26.18
C ALA A 307 40.54 -3.75 -26.11
N PHE A 308 40.71 -4.73 -25.22
CA PHE A 308 41.97 -5.48 -25.11
C PHE A 308 42.33 -6.25 -26.38
N TYR A 309 41.35 -6.87 -27.03
CA TYR A 309 41.57 -7.51 -28.32
C TYR A 309 42.04 -6.50 -29.37
N ALA A 310 41.38 -5.33 -29.46
CA ALA A 310 41.69 -4.32 -30.47
C ALA A 310 43.11 -3.73 -30.32
N VAL A 311 43.56 -3.50 -29.09
CA VAL A 311 44.92 -2.97 -28.83
C VAL A 311 45.99 -4.04 -29.02
N ASP A 312 45.70 -5.30 -28.70
CA ASP A 312 46.63 -6.42 -28.91
C ASP A 312 46.85 -6.70 -30.40
N GLU A 313 45.77 -6.72 -31.19
CA GLU A 313 45.84 -6.90 -32.64
C GLU A 313 46.65 -5.79 -33.31
N LYS A 314 46.44 -4.53 -32.92
CA LYS A 314 47.23 -3.40 -33.44
C LYS A 314 48.71 -3.53 -33.11
N LYS A 315 49.04 -3.98 -31.89
CA LYS A 315 50.42 -4.25 -31.50
C LYS A 315 51.05 -5.32 -32.37
N LYS A 316 50.35 -6.43 -32.62
CA LYS A 316 50.81 -7.53 -33.47
C LYS A 316 51.01 -7.10 -34.92
N GLN A 317 50.11 -6.26 -35.45
CA GLN A 317 50.26 -5.70 -36.80
C GLN A 317 51.48 -4.77 -36.91
N ASN A 318 51.72 -3.92 -35.92
CA ASN A 318 52.90 -3.03 -35.89
C ASN A 318 54.23 -3.79 -35.74
N LEU A 319 54.24 -4.95 -35.07
CA LEU A 319 55.42 -5.82 -34.95
C LEU A 319 55.77 -6.54 -36.26
N ASN A 320 54.78 -6.75 -37.14
CA ASN A 320 54.94 -7.44 -38.42
C ASN A 320 55.13 -6.47 -39.61
N ALA A 321 55.10 -5.15 -39.38
CA ALA A 321 55.37 -4.13 -40.38
C ALA A 321 56.87 -4.09 -40.75
N ARG A 322 57.20 -3.71 -42.00
CA ARG A 322 58.59 -3.67 -42.46
C ARG A 322 59.40 -2.64 -41.64
N PRO A 323 60.71 -2.85 -41.40
CA PRO A 323 61.55 -1.94 -40.62
C PRO A 323 61.56 -0.49 -41.12
N ASP A 324 61.15 -0.30 -42.38
CA ASP A 324 61.22 0.95 -43.15
C ASP A 324 59.95 1.80 -42.96
N ASP A 325 58.88 1.22 -42.43
CA ASP A 325 57.62 1.91 -42.15
C ASP A 325 57.74 2.64 -40.81
N ALA A 326 57.90 3.96 -40.85
CA ALA A 326 58.08 4.83 -39.68
C ALA A 326 56.91 4.85 -38.66
N VAL A 327 55.88 4.01 -38.84
CA VAL A 327 54.63 4.02 -38.08
C VAL A 327 54.67 3.10 -36.83
N GLY A 328 55.67 2.22 -36.69
CA GLY A 328 55.63 1.14 -35.68
C GLY A 328 56.39 1.34 -34.37
N ARG A 329 57.26 2.36 -34.23
CA ARG A 329 58.12 2.50 -33.04
C ARG A 329 57.48 3.39 -31.98
N GLY A 330 56.82 2.79 -30.99
CA GLY A 330 56.30 3.48 -29.81
C GLY A 330 54.81 3.29 -29.51
N TYR A 331 54.12 2.37 -30.20
CA TYR A 331 52.73 2.06 -29.88
C TYR A 331 52.64 1.33 -28.53
N GLU A 332 52.01 1.98 -27.55
CA GLU A 332 51.69 1.41 -26.24
C GLU A 332 50.20 1.07 -26.18
N PRO A 333 49.82 -0.23 -26.17
CA PRO A 333 48.43 -0.65 -26.02
C PRO A 333 47.82 -0.01 -24.78
N THR A 334 46.75 0.76 -24.91
CA THR A 334 46.15 1.51 -23.81
C THR A 334 44.63 1.37 -23.81
N VAL A 335 44.06 1.04 -22.66
CA VAL A 335 42.61 1.02 -22.43
C VAL A 335 42.29 1.96 -21.27
N LEU A 336 41.35 2.87 -21.49
CA LEU A 336 40.84 3.82 -20.51
C LEU A 336 39.40 3.46 -20.15
N VAL A 337 39.13 3.27 -18.86
CA VAL A 337 37.76 3.14 -18.33
C VAL A 337 37.46 4.36 -17.48
N SER A 338 36.38 5.08 -17.81
CA SER A 338 35.99 6.26 -17.04
C SER A 338 34.51 6.24 -16.67
N THR A 339 34.17 6.83 -15.53
CA THR A 339 32.78 7.02 -15.08
C THR A 339 32.52 8.50 -14.85
N LYS A 340 31.32 8.98 -15.17
CA LYS A 340 30.95 10.38 -14.95
C LYS A 340 29.47 10.54 -14.66
N LYS A 341 29.12 11.44 -13.75
CA LYS A 341 27.75 11.88 -13.53
C LYS A 341 27.49 13.17 -14.31
N THR A 342 26.64 13.11 -15.33
CA THR A 342 26.28 14.28 -16.15
C THR A 342 24.77 14.40 -16.26
N ASN A 343 24.20 15.54 -15.87
CA ASN A 343 22.76 15.85 -16.02
C ASN A 343 21.81 14.76 -15.48
N GLY A 344 22.13 14.15 -14.33
CA GLY A 344 21.32 13.07 -13.76
C GLY A 344 21.42 11.73 -14.51
N LYS A 345 22.42 11.57 -15.38
CA LYS A 345 22.75 10.31 -16.03
C LYS A 345 24.14 9.84 -15.60
N LEU A 346 24.26 8.53 -15.43
CA LEU A 346 25.54 7.86 -15.31
C LEU A 346 26.09 7.60 -16.71
N GLU A 347 27.35 7.96 -16.91
CA GLU A 347 28.10 7.60 -18.10
C GLU A 347 29.27 6.68 -17.73
N ILE A 348 29.37 5.54 -18.40
CA ILE A 348 30.54 4.65 -18.32
C ILE A 348 31.16 4.62 -19.72
N ARG A 349 32.45 4.92 -19.82
CA ARG A 349 33.18 4.95 -21.09
C ARG A 349 34.29 3.91 -21.07
N VAL A 350 34.39 3.13 -22.13
CA VAL A 350 35.51 2.22 -22.39
C VAL A 350 36.15 2.68 -23.69
N LYS A 351 37.35 3.24 -23.61
CA LYS A 351 38.12 3.76 -24.74
C LYS A 351 39.37 2.94 -24.94
N ASP A 352 39.66 2.61 -26.19
CA ASP A 352 40.88 1.96 -26.62
C ASP A 352 41.62 2.80 -27.66
N ASN A 353 42.92 2.55 -27.82
CA ASN A 353 43.74 3.10 -28.90
C ASN A 353 44.05 2.06 -29.98
N GLY A 354 43.13 1.11 -30.21
CA GLY A 354 43.27 0.00 -31.14
C GLY A 354 43.09 0.41 -32.61
N ASN A 355 42.66 -0.54 -33.44
CA ASN A 355 42.48 -0.33 -34.88
C ASN A 355 41.25 0.52 -35.25
N GLY A 356 40.35 0.78 -34.30
CA GLY A 356 39.06 1.40 -34.58
C GLY A 356 38.15 0.49 -35.42
N ILE A 357 36.94 0.98 -35.69
CA ILE A 357 35.92 0.25 -36.45
C ILE A 357 35.67 0.99 -37.78
N PRO A 358 35.76 0.32 -38.93
CA PRO A 358 35.45 0.93 -40.22
C PRO A 358 33.99 1.39 -40.30
N GLN A 359 33.74 2.56 -40.90
CA GLN A 359 32.40 3.16 -40.98
C GLN A 359 31.37 2.24 -41.65
N LYS A 360 31.80 1.41 -42.61
CA LYS A 360 30.94 0.49 -43.39
C LYS A 360 30.30 -0.61 -42.55
N VAL A 361 30.87 -0.93 -41.39
CA VAL A 361 30.38 -2.02 -40.52
C VAL A 361 29.77 -1.51 -39.22
N LEU A 362 29.80 -0.20 -38.97
CA LEU A 362 29.36 0.42 -37.72
C LEU A 362 27.90 0.07 -37.38
N ASP A 363 27.01 0.10 -38.37
CA ASP A 363 25.58 -0.22 -38.19
C ASP A 363 25.33 -1.70 -37.91
N LYS A 364 26.31 -2.56 -38.19
CA LYS A 364 26.19 -4.03 -38.04
C LYS A 364 26.79 -4.54 -36.73
N ILE A 365 27.59 -3.76 -36.01
CA ILE A 365 28.33 -4.26 -34.83
C ILE A 365 27.44 -4.71 -33.67
N PHE A 366 26.19 -4.23 -33.63
CA PHE A 366 25.20 -4.62 -32.62
C PHE A 366 24.28 -5.74 -33.11
N GLN A 367 24.39 -6.16 -34.37
CA GLN A 367 23.63 -7.30 -34.88
C GLN A 367 24.17 -8.59 -34.23
N PRO A 368 23.29 -9.51 -33.81
CA PRO A 368 23.71 -10.82 -33.32
C PRO A 368 24.66 -11.51 -34.30
N PHE A 369 25.68 -12.18 -33.76
CA PHE A 369 26.69 -12.98 -34.50
C PHE A 369 27.62 -12.20 -35.42
N PHE A 370 27.47 -10.88 -35.54
CA PHE A 370 28.42 -10.07 -36.28
C PHE A 370 29.78 -10.02 -35.57
N THR A 371 30.85 -10.42 -36.26
CA THR A 371 32.23 -10.33 -35.73
C THR A 371 33.21 -10.08 -36.86
N THR A 372 34.21 -9.22 -36.61
CA THR A 372 35.38 -9.03 -37.49
C THR A 372 36.58 -9.85 -37.03
N LYS A 373 36.51 -10.47 -35.85
CA LYS A 373 37.57 -11.34 -35.32
C LYS A 373 37.66 -12.63 -36.13
N PRO A 374 38.86 -13.24 -36.25
CA PRO A 374 39.01 -14.55 -36.86
C PRO A 374 38.11 -15.58 -36.20
N THR A 375 37.70 -16.54 -37.00
CA THR A 375 36.78 -17.59 -36.59
C THR A 375 37.26 -18.35 -35.36
N GLY A 376 36.35 -18.53 -34.40
CA GLY A 376 36.64 -19.16 -33.11
C GLY A 376 37.18 -18.22 -32.03
N GLN A 377 37.50 -16.96 -32.37
CA GLN A 377 37.92 -15.94 -31.41
C GLN A 377 36.80 -14.94 -31.06
N GLY A 378 35.81 -14.80 -31.92
CA GLY A 378 34.64 -13.94 -31.72
C GLY A 378 33.34 -14.73 -31.88
N THR A 379 32.46 -14.63 -30.88
CA THR A 379 31.10 -15.19 -30.92
C THR A 379 30.11 -14.28 -31.66
N GLY A 380 30.46 -13.00 -31.80
CA GLY A 380 29.57 -11.96 -32.33
C GLY A 380 28.36 -11.63 -31.45
N LEU A 381 28.24 -12.23 -30.27
CA LEU A 381 27.10 -12.03 -29.36
C LEU A 381 27.37 -11.02 -28.24
N GLY A 382 28.63 -10.64 -28.01
CA GLY A 382 29.00 -9.80 -26.87
C GLY A 382 28.42 -8.38 -26.95
N LEU A 383 28.47 -7.75 -28.12
CA LEU A 383 27.97 -6.38 -28.31
C LEU A 383 26.45 -6.33 -28.43
N SER A 384 25.81 -7.30 -29.09
CA SER A 384 24.34 -7.37 -29.16
C SER A 384 23.73 -7.57 -27.76
N LEU A 385 24.27 -8.52 -26.98
CA LEU A 385 23.86 -8.73 -25.59
C LEU A 385 24.09 -7.47 -24.74
N SER A 386 25.21 -6.78 -24.95
CA SER A 386 25.51 -5.56 -24.22
C SER A 386 24.48 -4.47 -24.51
N TYR A 387 24.08 -4.33 -25.78
CA TYR A 387 23.04 -3.41 -26.20
C TYR A 387 21.68 -3.74 -25.55
N ASP A 388 21.28 -5.01 -25.57
CA ASP A 388 20.01 -5.48 -24.99
C ASP A 388 19.96 -5.26 -23.48
N ILE A 389 21.04 -5.57 -22.76
CA ILE A 389 21.14 -5.34 -21.31
C ILE A 389 20.96 -3.85 -20.98
N ILE A 390 21.66 -2.97 -21.69
CA ILE A 390 21.60 -1.53 -21.45
C ILE A 390 20.21 -0.97 -21.79
N LYS A 391 19.59 -1.43 -22.87
CA LYS A 391 18.20 -1.06 -23.21
C LYS A 391 17.21 -1.53 -22.14
N ALA A 392 17.35 -2.76 -21.63
CA ALA A 392 16.52 -3.27 -20.53
C ALA A 392 16.69 -2.46 -19.23
N HIS A 393 17.85 -1.84 -19.03
CA HIS A 393 18.11 -0.90 -17.92
C HIS A 393 17.60 0.53 -18.20
N GLY A 394 16.92 0.77 -19.32
CA GLY A 394 16.41 2.10 -19.72
C GLY A 394 17.51 3.05 -20.19
N GLY A 395 18.67 2.51 -20.58
CA GLY A 395 19.83 3.26 -21.02
C GLY A 395 20.08 3.25 -22.52
N GLU A 396 21.26 3.73 -22.91
CA GLU A 396 21.72 3.78 -24.29
C GLU A 396 23.21 3.39 -24.37
N LEU A 397 23.56 2.57 -25.37
CA LEU A 397 24.95 2.20 -25.68
C LEU A 397 25.35 2.84 -27.00
N LYS A 398 26.35 3.72 -26.98
CA LYS A 398 26.89 4.43 -28.14
C LYS A 398 28.32 4.01 -28.43
N VAL A 399 28.75 4.21 -29.67
CA VAL A 399 30.13 4.02 -30.10
C VAL A 399 30.60 5.26 -30.85
N GLU A 400 31.79 5.73 -30.51
CA GLU A 400 32.53 6.76 -31.22
C GLU A 400 33.85 6.12 -31.65
N THR A 401 34.16 6.13 -32.93
CA THR A 401 35.34 5.42 -33.42
C THR A 401 35.88 6.04 -34.70
N LYS A 402 37.20 5.94 -34.88
CA LYS A 402 37.88 6.34 -36.10
C LYS A 402 38.87 5.26 -36.49
N GLU A 403 38.79 4.82 -37.73
CA GLU A 403 39.65 3.78 -38.29
C GLU A 403 41.13 4.18 -38.16
N GLY A 404 41.94 3.28 -37.60
CA GLY A 404 43.35 3.49 -37.27
C GLY A 404 43.62 4.19 -35.93
N GLU A 405 42.65 4.84 -35.29
CA GLU A 405 42.86 5.64 -34.07
C GLU A 405 42.28 5.00 -32.80
N GLY A 406 41.23 4.17 -32.93
CA GLY A 406 40.62 3.43 -31.82
C GLY A 406 39.10 3.59 -31.73
N SER A 407 38.53 3.05 -30.66
CA SER A 407 37.10 3.10 -30.38
C SER A 407 36.81 3.55 -28.95
N GLN A 408 35.65 4.17 -28.75
CA GLN A 408 35.11 4.55 -27.46
C GLN A 408 33.65 4.11 -27.39
N PHE A 409 33.35 3.19 -26.48
CA PHE A 409 31.99 2.81 -26.16
C PHE A 409 31.50 3.61 -24.96
N LEU A 410 30.30 4.17 -25.07
CA LEU A 410 29.65 4.99 -24.04
C LEU A 410 28.34 4.33 -23.62
N ILE A 411 28.27 3.89 -22.37
CA ILE A 411 27.06 3.44 -21.70
C ILE A 411 26.44 4.66 -21.00
N GLN A 412 25.17 4.97 -21.28
CA GLN A 412 24.40 5.99 -20.56
C GLN A 412 23.23 5.33 -19.83
N LEU A 413 23.17 5.48 -18.51
CA LEU A 413 22.07 5.00 -17.66
C LEU A 413 21.39 6.18 -16.97
N ASN A 414 20.07 6.13 -16.83
CA ASN A 414 19.34 7.08 -15.99
C ASN A 414 19.50 6.65 -14.53
N ILE A 415 19.89 7.57 -13.65
CA ILE A 415 20.16 7.33 -12.22
C ILE A 415 19.21 8.11 -11.32
#